data_AF-A0A0C2MMV7-F1
#
_entry.id   AF-A0A0C2MMV7-F1
#
_cell.length_a   1.000
_cell.length_b   1.000
_cell.length_c   1.000
_cell.angle_alpha   90.00
_cell.angle_beta   90.00
_cell.angle_gamma   90.00
#
_symmetry.space_group_name_H-M   'P 1'
#
loop_
_entity.id
_entity.type
_entity.pdbx_description
1 polymer ?
#
loop_
_entity_poly.entity_id
_entity_poly.type
_entity_poly.pdbx_seq_one_letter_code
_entity_poly.pdbx_strand_id
1 'polypeptide(L)'
;MLGNREYLLKFREIKNIEKKIKSTDFYHFSQFCLEHFYINNFCGPLTDPHEILNMFGLSPESLEKIESFCRLKLSEVGDDIRSITHYPFMLWIATICLKLEANTLDQNVHQLLILLVWSQLFDSPISSLKDSVFQRVEFLLSHIKSEESSERNSILIMCLQSYLLFKEFDMYEELIQCISGDLGIKVKLTGILGKRTKYQIKALPQLALNVHLEDSYLKEESENVSLPEDVVLDDDTLLPKIHLSIDNPLPSLSVCHQSFLLLICYYKINSLPIDDLTHEELLPYINSILESPKSYTVARNALYYRSLFERSSRRKLERTLQQLEELLADTYFQIRCVKSALDQYTELKAYDELVKCYIACGRREKYAECVDNFVKALNINSLQPKTWYNLGCAYLQLKQDAKAASAFKSCCHLEPSNFKSWTNLASIFIAQNSYQTAYIAVQNAISCNFDSEQIWLMYAHVSNHSKLILADIKQNTYLQIYDASFVLL
;
A
#
# COMPACT_ATOMS: atom_id res chain seq x y z
N MET A 1 6.18 5.20 21.40
CA MET A 1 7.09 5.89 22.36
C MET A 1 6.96 7.41 22.22
N LEU A 2 5.98 8.01 22.91
CA LEU A 2 5.60 9.44 22.84
C LEU A 2 6.35 10.31 23.88
N GLY A 3 7.68 10.18 23.93
CA GLY A 3 8.50 10.76 25.00
C GLY A 3 9.15 12.12 24.71
N ASN A 4 9.33 12.53 23.45
CA ASN A 4 10.14 13.72 23.13
C ASN A 4 9.30 14.90 22.64
N ARG A 5 8.51 15.49 23.55
CA ARG A 5 7.82 16.77 23.33
C ARG A 5 8.76 18.00 23.23
N GLU A 6 10.06 17.85 23.50
CA GLU A 6 11.03 18.96 23.45
C GLU A 6 11.41 19.41 22.02
N TYR A 7 11.12 18.61 20.98
CA TYR A 7 11.46 18.96 19.58
C TYR A 7 10.33 19.66 18.80
N LEU A 8 9.22 19.99 19.46
CA LEU A 8 8.10 20.69 18.83
C LEU A 8 8.39 22.19 18.72
N LEU A 9 9.12 22.54 17.66
CA LEU A 9 9.78 23.83 17.46
C LEU A 9 8.81 24.91 16.97
N LYS A 10 8.85 26.08 17.61
CA LYS A 10 8.22 27.30 17.07
C LYS A 10 9.00 27.79 15.84
N PHE A 11 8.36 28.52 14.93
CA PHE A 11 8.97 29.07 13.69
C PHE A 11 10.35 29.77 13.88
N ARG A 12 10.55 30.46 15.01
CA ARG A 12 11.84 31.11 15.35
C ARG A 12 12.95 30.13 15.70
N GLU A 13 12.59 28.94 16.16
CA GLU A 13 13.50 27.87 16.51
C GLU A 13 13.83 27.00 15.29
N ILE A 14 12.89 26.84 14.34
CA ILE A 14 13.12 26.13 13.07
C ILE A 14 14.33 26.73 12.31
N LYS A 15 14.42 28.07 12.24
CA LYS A 15 15.59 28.77 11.65
C LYS A 15 16.91 28.54 12.39
N ASN A 16 16.85 28.13 13.66
CA ASN A 16 18.00 27.92 14.52
C ASN A 16 18.25 26.44 14.84
N ILE A 17 17.50 25.50 14.22
CA ILE A 17 17.68 24.04 14.38
C ILE A 17 19.14 23.67 14.15
N GLU A 18 19.74 24.20 13.08
CA GLU A 18 21.14 23.92 12.69
C GLU A 18 22.16 24.18 13.81
N LYS A 19 21.83 25.03 14.80
CA LYS A 19 22.73 25.42 15.90
C LYS A 19 22.51 24.63 17.20
N LYS A 20 21.45 23.84 17.32
CA LYS A 20 21.01 23.20 18.59
C LYS A 20 21.05 21.67 18.58
N ILE A 21 21.53 21.04 17.51
CA ILE A 21 21.40 19.59 17.33
C ILE A 21 22.40 18.81 18.19
N LYS A 22 21.88 17.93 19.06
CA LYS A 22 22.59 16.74 19.55
C LYS A 22 22.42 15.62 18.52
N SER A 23 23.50 14.93 18.16
CA SER A 23 23.59 14.11 16.94
C SER A 23 22.54 13.00 16.85
N THR A 24 22.30 12.23 17.90
CA THR A 24 21.43 11.03 17.86
C THR A 24 19.93 11.36 17.83
N ASP A 25 19.48 12.29 18.66
CA ASP A 25 18.06 12.64 18.78
C ASP A 25 17.49 13.23 17.48
N PHE A 26 18.35 13.93 16.72
CA PHE A 26 17.95 14.53 15.46
C PHE A 26 17.80 13.51 14.33
N TYR A 27 18.56 12.40 14.32
CA TYR A 27 18.36 11.33 13.34
C TYR A 27 16.97 10.70 13.48
N HIS A 28 16.52 10.40 14.70
CA HIS A 28 15.17 9.88 14.93
C HIS A 28 14.08 10.87 14.51
N PHE A 29 14.27 12.16 14.81
CA PHE A 29 13.32 13.19 14.39
C PHE A 29 13.28 13.36 12.86
N SER A 30 14.44 13.27 12.20
CA SER A 30 14.55 13.30 10.74
C SER A 30 13.91 12.08 10.10
N GLN A 31 14.11 10.89 10.67
CA GLN A 31 13.44 9.66 10.25
C GLN A 31 11.92 9.80 10.32
N PHE A 32 11.40 10.29 11.46
CA PHE A 32 9.98 10.59 11.62
C PHE A 32 9.46 11.58 10.56
N CYS A 33 10.20 12.67 10.30
CA CYS A 33 9.81 13.64 9.27
C CYS A 33 9.82 13.02 7.86
N LEU A 34 10.82 12.19 7.55
CA LEU A 34 10.96 11.53 6.26
C LEU A 34 9.85 10.51 6.05
N GLU A 35 9.53 9.68 7.04
CA GLU A 35 8.46 8.69 6.98
C GLU A 35 7.11 9.36 6.72
N HIS A 36 6.78 10.41 7.49
CA HIS A 36 5.55 11.18 7.25
C HIS A 36 5.55 11.88 5.90
N PHE A 37 6.68 12.43 5.46
CA PHE A 37 6.78 13.01 4.12
C PHE A 37 6.54 11.95 3.03
N TYR A 38 7.12 10.77 3.18
CA TYR A 38 7.01 9.67 2.22
C TYR A 38 5.58 9.14 2.12
N ILE A 39 4.91 8.96 3.27
CA ILE A 39 3.49 8.62 3.34
C ILE A 39 2.64 9.66 2.61
N ASN A 40 2.90 10.96 2.84
CA ASN A 40 2.09 12.03 2.28
C ASN A 40 2.37 12.35 0.79
N ASN A 41 3.40 11.76 0.18
CA ASN A 41 3.77 12.05 -1.21
C ASN A 41 3.88 10.82 -2.12
N PHE A 42 4.10 9.62 -1.58
CA PHE A 42 4.39 8.41 -2.38
C PHE A 42 3.51 7.20 -2.05
N CYS A 43 3.28 6.91 -0.77
CA CYS A 43 2.58 5.68 -0.36
C CYS A 43 1.09 5.87 -0.05
N GLY A 44 0.72 6.98 0.60
CA GLY A 44 -0.60 7.18 1.20
C GLY A 44 -0.87 6.24 2.38
N PRO A 45 -2.04 6.37 3.06
CA PRO A 45 -3.01 7.47 2.95
C PRO A 45 -2.50 8.78 3.58
N LEU A 46 -2.98 9.95 3.11
CA LEU A 46 -2.54 11.24 3.67
C LEU A 46 -2.94 11.41 5.14
N THR A 47 -1.99 11.88 5.94
CA THR A 47 -2.20 12.25 7.34
C THR A 47 -3.09 13.50 7.45
N ASP A 48 -3.83 13.65 8.55
CA ASP A 48 -4.73 14.79 8.69
C ASP A 48 -3.97 16.12 8.82
N PRO A 49 -4.32 17.18 8.06
CA PRO A 49 -3.66 18.47 8.23
C PRO A 49 -3.72 18.97 9.68
N HIS A 50 -4.81 18.70 10.41
CA HIS A 50 -4.89 19.06 11.83
C HIS A 50 -3.96 18.21 12.71
N GLU A 51 -3.83 16.91 12.43
CA GLU A 51 -2.83 16.08 13.09
C GLU A 51 -1.43 16.61 12.83
N ILE A 52 -1.09 16.97 11.59
CA ILE A 52 0.22 17.55 11.25
C ILE A 52 0.44 18.88 11.95
N LEU A 53 -0.53 19.79 11.91
CA LEU A 53 -0.44 21.07 12.61
C LEU A 53 -0.26 20.88 14.12
N ASN A 54 -0.98 19.94 14.72
CA ASN A 54 -0.85 19.60 16.14
C ASN A 54 0.50 18.93 16.44
N MET A 55 0.95 18.02 15.58
CA MET A 55 2.22 17.31 15.69
C MET A 55 3.39 18.29 15.67
N PHE A 56 3.32 19.39 14.92
CA PHE A 56 4.40 20.37 14.84
C PHE A 56 4.10 21.69 15.59
N GLY A 57 2.95 21.80 16.26
CA GLY A 57 2.53 23.01 16.99
C GLY A 57 2.37 24.25 16.09
N LEU A 58 1.97 24.07 14.83
CA LEU A 58 1.88 25.12 13.82
C LEU A 58 0.46 25.68 13.68
N SER A 59 0.35 26.97 13.36
CA SER A 59 -0.92 27.57 12.90
C SER A 59 -1.01 27.51 11.36
N PRO A 60 -2.21 27.49 10.77
CA PRO A 60 -2.38 27.46 9.30
C PRO A 60 -1.65 28.59 8.58
N GLU A 61 -1.72 29.82 9.11
CA GLU A 61 -1.01 30.99 8.55
C GLU A 61 0.53 30.86 8.62
N SER A 62 1.03 30.14 9.63
CA SER A 62 2.47 29.87 9.75
C SER A 62 2.91 28.82 8.74
N LEU A 63 2.05 27.85 8.43
CA LEU A 63 2.33 26.76 7.51
C LEU A 63 2.63 27.30 6.10
N GLU A 64 1.80 28.19 5.54
CA GLU A 64 2.03 28.75 4.20
C GLU A 64 3.40 29.47 4.08
N LYS A 65 3.78 30.22 5.11
CA LYS A 65 5.08 30.91 5.17
C LYS A 65 6.25 29.94 5.29
N ILE A 66 6.06 28.83 6.00
CA ILE A 66 7.06 27.77 6.13
C ILE A 66 7.21 27.04 4.79
N GLU A 67 6.10 26.66 4.15
CA GLU A 67 6.12 25.91 2.89
C GLU A 67 6.79 26.70 1.77
N SER A 68 6.47 27.98 1.62
CA SER A 68 7.14 28.86 0.64
C SER A 68 8.64 28.97 0.88
N PHE A 69 9.06 29.13 2.15
CA PHE A 69 10.48 29.14 2.51
C PHE A 69 11.17 27.80 2.22
N CYS A 70 10.55 26.68 2.61
CA CYS A 70 11.13 25.35 2.42
C CYS A 70 11.21 24.96 0.95
N ARG A 71 10.24 25.37 0.11
CA ARG A 71 10.31 25.20 -1.35
C ARG A 71 11.53 25.87 -1.95
N LEU A 72 11.80 27.13 -1.57
CA LEU A 72 13.00 27.86 -2.00
C LEU A 72 14.31 27.26 -1.48
N LYS A 73 14.26 26.44 -0.42
CA LYS A 73 15.43 25.75 0.13
C LYS A 73 15.66 24.38 -0.47
N LEU A 74 14.61 23.74 -0.97
CA LEU A 74 14.67 22.45 -1.64
C LEU A 74 14.83 22.60 -3.15
N SER A 75 14.55 23.77 -3.72
CA SER A 75 14.86 24.09 -5.13
C SER A 75 16.37 24.14 -5.35
N GLU A 76 16.82 23.53 -6.43
CA GLU A 76 18.20 23.59 -6.91
C GLU A 76 18.28 24.57 -8.09
N VAL A 77 19.49 24.93 -8.54
CA VAL A 77 19.69 26.04 -9.49
C VAL A 77 18.88 25.84 -10.78
N GLY A 78 17.78 26.59 -10.91
CA GLY A 78 16.91 26.59 -12.09
C GLY A 78 15.77 25.58 -12.06
N ASP A 79 15.71 24.69 -11.06
CA ASP A 79 14.70 23.65 -10.94
C ASP A 79 13.97 23.76 -9.59
N ASP A 80 12.66 24.04 -9.68
CA ASP A 80 11.77 24.04 -8.52
C ASP A 80 11.24 22.62 -8.24
N ILE A 81 10.99 22.31 -6.96
CA ILE A 81 10.29 21.07 -6.60
C ILE A 81 8.85 21.09 -7.10
N ARG A 82 8.30 19.93 -7.47
CA ARG A 82 6.93 19.81 -7.98
C ARG A 82 5.91 20.55 -7.10
N SER A 83 4.99 21.26 -7.76
CA SER A 83 3.94 22.05 -7.08
C SER A 83 3.03 21.18 -6.21
N ILE A 84 2.78 19.93 -6.63
CA ILE A 84 1.91 18.96 -5.97
C ILE A 84 2.50 18.46 -4.63
N THR A 85 3.79 18.67 -4.37
CA THR A 85 4.46 18.19 -3.15
C THR A 85 3.78 18.68 -1.87
N HIS A 86 3.32 17.76 -1.02
CA HIS A 86 2.69 18.04 0.25
C HIS A 86 3.73 18.16 1.37
N TYR A 87 3.59 19.17 2.23
CA TYR A 87 4.42 19.39 3.42
C TYR A 87 5.94 19.38 3.17
N PRO A 88 6.47 20.19 2.24
CA PRO A 88 7.89 20.21 1.87
C PRO A 88 8.83 20.52 3.05
N PHE A 89 8.31 21.14 4.11
CA PHE A 89 9.09 21.42 5.32
C PHE A 89 9.58 20.16 6.03
N MET A 90 8.84 19.04 5.96
CA MET A 90 9.25 17.77 6.57
C MET A 90 10.50 17.22 5.90
N LEU A 91 10.53 17.22 4.56
CA LEU A 91 11.73 16.85 3.81
C LEU A 91 12.87 17.82 4.07
N TRP A 92 12.61 19.13 4.10
CA TRP A 92 13.65 20.11 4.40
C TRP A 92 14.27 19.93 5.80
N ILE A 93 13.48 19.57 6.81
CA ILE A 93 14.01 19.20 8.13
C ILE A 93 14.87 17.94 8.00
N ALA A 94 14.42 16.95 7.23
CA ALA A 94 15.19 15.73 7.02
C ALA A 94 16.52 15.99 6.32
N THR A 95 16.60 16.91 5.34
CA THR A 95 17.86 17.25 4.64
C THR A 95 18.91 17.89 5.54
N ILE A 96 18.53 18.45 6.70
CA ILE A 96 19.52 18.92 7.70
C ILE A 96 20.38 17.75 8.20
N CYS A 97 19.86 16.52 8.23
CA CYS A 97 20.67 15.33 8.57
C CYS A 97 21.82 15.07 7.60
N LEU A 98 21.77 15.58 6.36
CA LEU A 98 22.86 15.43 5.41
C LEU A 98 24.11 16.21 5.85
N LYS A 99 23.97 17.22 6.71
CA LYS A 99 25.09 17.99 7.27
C LYS A 99 25.78 17.28 8.45
N LEU A 100 25.17 16.23 8.99
CA LEU A 100 25.71 15.48 10.12
C LEU A 100 26.64 14.37 9.62
N GLU A 101 27.76 14.18 10.32
CA GLU A 101 28.64 13.03 10.10
C GLU A 101 27.89 11.74 10.42
N ALA A 102 27.97 10.78 9.52
CA ALA A 102 27.26 9.52 9.63
C ALA A 102 28.23 8.35 9.69
N ASN A 103 28.29 7.75 10.87
CA ASN A 103 29.28 6.76 11.27
C ASN A 103 28.72 5.33 11.27
N THR A 104 27.39 5.16 11.29
CA THR A 104 26.73 3.85 11.29
C THR A 104 26.07 3.55 9.95
N LEU A 105 25.90 2.27 9.63
CA LEU A 105 25.20 1.81 8.41
C LEU A 105 23.79 2.42 8.32
N ASP A 106 23.04 2.46 9.41
CA ASP A 106 21.67 2.99 9.42
C ASP A 106 21.60 4.49 9.11
N GLN A 107 22.55 5.27 9.64
CA GLN A 107 22.66 6.69 9.29
C GLN A 107 23.00 6.86 7.80
N ASN A 108 23.73 5.90 7.23
CA ASN A 108 24.04 5.88 5.81
C ASN A 108 22.84 5.58 4.92
N VAL A 109 22.06 4.58 5.30
CA VAL A 109 20.80 4.24 4.67
C VAL A 109 19.83 5.43 4.75
N HIS A 110 19.68 6.03 5.93
CA HIS A 110 18.78 7.17 6.14
C HIS A 110 19.14 8.39 5.27
N GLN A 111 20.42 8.74 5.21
CA GLN A 111 20.86 9.85 4.34
C GLN A 111 20.68 9.53 2.85
N LEU A 112 20.90 8.29 2.41
CA LEU A 112 20.61 7.88 1.04
C LEU A 112 19.11 7.99 0.72
N LEU A 113 18.23 7.54 1.63
CA LEU A 113 16.79 7.67 1.48
C LEU A 113 16.36 9.14 1.32
N ILE A 114 16.91 10.05 2.13
CA ILE A 114 16.64 11.49 1.99
C ILE A 114 17.02 11.99 0.59
N LEU A 115 18.22 11.64 0.11
CA LEU A 115 18.71 12.08 -1.20
C LEU A 115 17.86 11.50 -2.34
N LEU A 116 17.44 10.24 -2.25
CA LEU A 116 16.58 9.60 -3.26
C LEU A 116 15.20 10.24 -3.31
N VAL A 117 14.57 10.43 -2.15
CA VAL A 117 13.26 11.08 -2.05
C VAL A 117 13.33 12.52 -2.57
N TRP A 118 14.39 13.26 -2.22
CA TRP A 118 14.59 14.63 -2.72
C TRP A 118 14.81 14.66 -4.22
N SER A 119 15.65 13.77 -4.76
CA SER A 119 15.90 13.66 -6.20
C SER A 119 14.62 13.32 -6.99
N GLN A 120 13.71 12.55 -6.40
CA GLN A 120 12.43 12.20 -7.02
C GLN A 120 11.43 13.37 -7.09
N LEU A 121 11.66 14.50 -6.41
CA LEU A 121 10.76 15.67 -6.46
C LEU A 121 10.93 16.55 -7.70
N PHE A 122 11.96 16.30 -8.51
CA PHE A 122 12.26 17.05 -9.72
C PHE A 122 11.82 16.29 -10.96
N ASP A 123 11.48 17.01 -12.02
CA ASP A 123 11.03 16.41 -13.29
C ASP A 123 12.16 15.72 -14.05
N SER A 124 13.41 16.15 -13.81
CA SER A 124 14.62 15.53 -14.33
C SER A 124 15.65 15.28 -13.22
N PRO A 125 16.51 14.25 -13.36
CA PRO A 125 17.54 13.97 -12.37
C PRO A 125 18.58 15.11 -12.34
N ILE A 126 18.85 15.62 -11.13
CA ILE A 126 19.75 16.76 -10.91
C ILE A 126 21.18 16.28 -10.65
N SER A 127 22.15 16.88 -11.34
CA SER A 127 23.57 16.52 -11.21
C SER A 127 24.17 16.83 -9.83
N SER A 128 23.73 17.89 -9.15
CA SER A 128 24.25 18.25 -7.82
C SER A 128 23.97 17.17 -6.77
N LEU A 129 22.80 16.52 -6.84
CA LEU A 129 22.42 15.43 -5.95
C LEU A 129 23.07 14.10 -6.34
N LYS A 130 23.35 13.91 -7.63
CA LYS A 130 23.94 12.68 -8.18
C LYS A 130 25.21 12.26 -7.46
N ASP A 131 26.18 13.17 -7.33
CA ASP A 131 27.48 12.86 -6.72
C ASP A 131 27.33 12.47 -5.24
N SER A 132 26.44 13.15 -4.51
CA SER A 132 26.14 12.85 -3.11
C SER A 132 25.46 11.48 -2.96
N VAL A 133 24.59 11.11 -3.89
CA VAL A 133 23.92 9.80 -3.92
C VAL A 133 24.96 8.69 -4.15
N PHE A 134 25.80 8.82 -5.17
CA PHE A 134 26.76 7.76 -5.50
C PHE A 134 27.87 7.61 -4.46
N GLN A 135 28.34 8.69 -3.86
CA GLN A 135 29.25 8.63 -2.72
C GLN A 135 28.66 7.77 -1.59
N ARG A 136 27.34 7.86 -1.38
CA ARG A 136 26.65 7.10 -0.35
C ARG A 136 26.44 5.64 -0.72
N VAL A 137 26.07 5.39 -1.97
CA VAL A 137 25.92 4.05 -2.53
C VAL A 137 27.25 3.28 -2.44
N GLU A 138 28.37 3.88 -2.83
CA GLU A 138 29.70 3.26 -2.74
C GLU A 138 30.09 2.91 -1.30
N PHE A 139 29.80 3.79 -0.34
CA PHE A 139 30.01 3.50 1.06
C PHE A 139 29.17 2.30 1.52
N LEU A 140 27.88 2.27 1.18
CA LEU A 140 27.00 1.18 1.58
C LEU A 140 27.46 -0.15 0.98
N LEU A 141 27.76 -0.18 -0.33
CA LEU A 141 28.23 -1.40 -1.00
C LEU A 141 29.54 -1.94 -0.42
N SER A 142 30.42 -1.08 0.09
CA SER A 142 31.68 -1.50 0.73
C SER A 142 31.55 -1.98 2.17
N HIS A 143 30.48 -1.61 2.89
CA HIS A 143 30.30 -1.89 4.33
C HIS A 143 29.19 -2.90 4.64
N ILE A 144 28.36 -3.25 3.66
CA ILE A 144 27.37 -4.33 3.80
C ILE A 144 28.10 -5.67 3.92
N LYS A 145 27.92 -6.36 5.06
CA LYS A 145 28.47 -7.70 5.28
C LYS A 145 27.77 -8.73 4.40
N SER A 146 28.47 -9.82 4.06
CA SER A 146 27.98 -10.91 3.19
C SER A 146 26.92 -11.82 3.82
N GLU A 147 26.45 -11.56 5.04
CA GLU A 147 25.44 -12.41 5.67
C GLU A 147 24.05 -12.14 5.07
N GLU A 148 23.26 -13.20 4.88
CA GLU A 148 21.89 -13.15 4.35
C GLU A 148 20.95 -12.52 5.38
N SER A 149 20.84 -11.19 5.39
CA SER A 149 19.82 -10.48 6.17
C SER A 149 18.80 -9.80 5.27
N SER A 150 17.54 -9.78 5.68
CA SER A 150 16.47 -9.04 4.98
C SER A 150 16.83 -7.56 4.77
N GLU A 151 17.53 -6.98 5.74
CA GLU A 151 18.05 -5.61 5.71
C GLU A 151 19.10 -5.40 4.60
N ARG A 152 19.95 -6.38 4.33
CA ARG A 152 20.91 -6.30 3.22
C ARG A 152 20.18 -6.20 1.88
N ASN A 153 19.17 -7.02 1.67
CA ASN A 153 18.41 -7.04 0.41
C ASN A 153 17.69 -5.72 0.16
N SER A 154 17.10 -5.10 1.20
CA SER A 154 16.45 -3.80 1.05
C SER A 154 17.44 -2.68 0.71
N ILE A 155 18.64 -2.69 1.30
CA ILE A 155 19.69 -1.72 1.00
C ILE A 155 20.21 -1.91 -0.43
N LEU A 156 20.45 -3.15 -0.88
CA LEU A 156 20.88 -3.42 -2.25
C LEU A 156 19.83 -3.01 -3.28
N ILE A 157 18.54 -3.26 -3.01
CA ILE A 157 17.43 -2.78 -3.85
C ILE A 157 17.43 -1.24 -3.91
N MET A 158 17.66 -0.56 -2.79
CA MET A 158 17.76 0.89 -2.75
C MET A 158 18.96 1.42 -3.55
N CYS A 159 20.13 0.79 -3.45
CA CYS A 159 21.29 1.13 -4.27
C CYS A 159 21.00 0.95 -5.77
N LEU A 160 20.34 -0.16 -6.13
CA LEU A 160 19.94 -0.45 -7.51
C LEU A 160 18.94 0.60 -8.04
N GLN A 161 18.01 1.06 -7.19
CA GLN A 161 17.10 2.17 -7.50
C GLN A 161 17.85 3.49 -7.71
N SER A 162 18.93 3.77 -6.98
CA SER A 162 19.78 4.95 -7.19
C SER A 162 20.38 4.97 -8.60
N TYR A 163 20.99 3.86 -9.03
CA TYR A 163 21.55 3.73 -10.38
C TYR A 163 20.49 3.98 -11.47
N LEU A 164 19.29 3.43 -11.28
CA LEU A 164 18.17 3.62 -12.19
C LEU A 164 17.65 5.06 -12.26
N LEU A 165 17.58 5.75 -11.12
CA LEU A 165 17.12 7.14 -11.06
C LEU A 165 17.99 8.07 -11.91
N PHE A 166 19.31 7.84 -11.89
CA PHE A 166 20.28 8.62 -12.65
C PHE A 166 20.64 8.02 -14.02
N LYS A 167 19.98 6.93 -14.42
CA LYS A 167 20.19 6.22 -15.69
C LYS A 167 21.65 5.76 -15.90
N GLU A 168 22.31 5.34 -14.82
CA GLU A 168 23.62 4.70 -14.89
C GLU A 168 23.44 3.19 -14.80
N PHE A 169 23.91 2.47 -15.81
CA PHE A 169 23.65 1.03 -15.94
C PHE A 169 24.87 0.15 -15.69
N ASP A 170 26.05 0.75 -15.44
CA ASP A 170 27.32 0.03 -15.38
C ASP A 170 27.36 -1.04 -14.28
N MET A 171 26.87 -0.70 -13.09
CA MET A 171 26.84 -1.62 -11.93
C MET A 171 25.53 -2.42 -11.82
N TYR A 172 24.60 -2.21 -12.76
CA TYR A 172 23.23 -2.70 -12.62
C TYR A 172 23.15 -4.24 -12.69
N GLU A 173 23.85 -4.85 -13.66
CA GLU A 173 23.84 -6.30 -13.86
C GLU A 173 24.50 -7.04 -12.69
N GLU A 174 25.60 -6.51 -12.16
CA GLU A 174 26.31 -7.07 -11.01
C GLU A 174 25.42 -7.06 -9.75
N LEU A 175 24.75 -5.94 -9.48
CA LEU A 175 23.83 -5.82 -8.35
C LEU A 175 22.62 -6.74 -8.48
N ILE A 176 22.07 -6.92 -9.69
CA ILE A 176 21.01 -7.90 -9.93
C ILE A 176 21.47 -9.31 -9.59
N GLN A 177 22.67 -9.69 -10.01
CA GLN A 177 23.21 -11.03 -9.74
C GLN A 177 23.40 -11.24 -8.23
N CYS A 178 23.91 -10.23 -7.53
CA CYS A 178 24.04 -10.24 -6.07
C CYS A 178 22.68 -10.40 -5.38
N ILE A 179 21.69 -9.54 -5.69
CA ILE A 179 20.35 -9.58 -5.08
C ILE A 179 19.64 -10.89 -5.42
N SER A 180 19.77 -11.39 -6.65
CA SER A 180 19.20 -12.66 -7.09
C SER A 180 19.79 -13.85 -6.32
N GLY A 181 21.09 -13.82 -6.04
CA GLY A 181 21.77 -14.80 -5.19
C GLY A 181 21.29 -14.74 -3.75
N ASP A 182 21.25 -13.55 -3.15
CA ASP A 182 20.84 -13.37 -1.75
C ASP A 182 19.36 -13.72 -1.53
N LEU A 183 18.48 -13.37 -2.46
CA LEU A 183 17.05 -13.73 -2.44
C LEU A 183 16.79 -15.20 -2.79
N GLY A 184 17.80 -15.95 -3.26
CA GLY A 184 17.59 -17.32 -3.75
C GLY A 184 16.57 -17.40 -4.90
N ILE A 185 16.40 -16.33 -5.67
CA ILE A 185 15.40 -16.23 -6.74
C ILE A 185 16.07 -16.39 -8.11
N LYS A 186 15.65 -17.41 -8.86
CA LYS A 186 16.08 -17.62 -10.25
C LYS A 186 14.93 -17.35 -11.19
N VAL A 187 15.07 -16.28 -11.98
CA VAL A 187 14.04 -15.81 -12.91
C VAL A 187 14.45 -16.13 -14.34
N LYS A 188 13.64 -16.89 -15.07
CA LYS A 188 13.87 -17.23 -16.49
C LYS A 188 12.62 -16.98 -17.32
N LEU A 189 12.77 -16.22 -18.40
CA LEU A 189 11.73 -16.05 -19.40
C LEU A 189 11.72 -17.29 -20.32
N THR A 190 10.59 -17.96 -20.44
CA THR A 190 10.45 -19.19 -21.24
C THR A 190 9.24 -19.12 -22.17
N GLY A 191 9.27 -19.92 -23.24
CA GLY A 191 8.15 -20.07 -24.17
C GLY A 191 7.31 -21.29 -23.84
N ILE A 192 6.06 -21.12 -23.41
CA ILE A 192 5.10 -22.18 -23.10
C ILE A 192 3.95 -22.11 -24.09
N LEU A 193 3.48 -23.25 -24.60
CA LEU A 193 2.31 -23.28 -25.48
C LEU A 193 1.06 -22.83 -24.70
N GLY A 194 0.28 -21.90 -25.26
CA GLY A 194 -0.92 -21.38 -24.63
C GLY A 194 -1.93 -20.78 -25.61
N LYS A 195 -3.07 -20.35 -25.08
CA LYS A 195 -4.18 -19.74 -25.81
C LYS A 195 -4.48 -18.36 -25.23
N ARG A 196 -4.73 -17.39 -26.12
CA ARG A 196 -5.12 -16.01 -25.76
C ARG A 196 -6.60 -15.71 -26.02
N THR A 197 -7.26 -16.50 -26.87
CA THR A 197 -8.67 -16.29 -27.22
C THR A 197 -9.53 -17.50 -26.90
N LYS A 198 -10.80 -17.25 -26.58
CA LYS A 198 -11.81 -18.26 -26.22
C LYS A 198 -12.02 -19.28 -27.34
N TYR A 199 -11.95 -18.84 -28.59
CA TYR A 199 -12.18 -19.67 -29.78
C TYR A 199 -10.91 -20.29 -30.39
N GLN A 200 -9.75 -20.15 -29.73
CA GLN A 200 -8.49 -20.66 -30.25
C GLN A 200 -8.44 -22.19 -30.18
N ILE A 201 -8.26 -22.85 -31.33
CA ILE A 201 -8.11 -24.31 -31.39
C ILE A 201 -6.65 -24.71 -31.08
N LYS A 202 -5.68 -24.16 -31.84
CA LYS A 202 -4.26 -24.49 -31.72
C LYS A 202 -3.56 -23.64 -30.66
N ALA A 203 -2.86 -24.26 -29.72
CA ALA A 203 -2.00 -23.54 -28.79
C ALA A 203 -0.77 -22.98 -29.53
N LEU A 204 -0.41 -21.73 -29.24
CA LEU A 204 0.75 -21.05 -29.81
C LEU A 204 1.76 -20.74 -28.70
N PRO A 205 3.06 -20.62 -28.99
CA PRO A 205 4.06 -20.23 -28.00
C PRO A 205 3.72 -18.87 -27.36
N GLN A 206 3.73 -18.84 -26.03
CA GLN A 206 3.49 -17.66 -25.19
C GLN A 206 4.68 -17.48 -24.26
N LEU A 207 5.06 -16.22 -24.00
CA LEU A 207 6.07 -15.93 -23.00
C LEU A 207 5.47 -16.12 -21.61
N ALA A 208 6.20 -16.85 -20.76
CA ALA A 208 5.86 -17.10 -19.37
C ALA A 208 7.12 -16.97 -18.52
N LEU A 209 6.94 -16.46 -17.30
CA LEU A 209 8.03 -16.32 -16.36
C LEU A 209 8.11 -17.57 -15.48
N ASN A 210 9.25 -18.26 -15.50
CA ASN A 210 9.55 -19.30 -14.52
C ASN A 210 10.35 -18.68 -13.39
N VAL A 211 9.77 -18.74 -12.19
CA VAL A 211 10.40 -18.26 -10.96
C VAL A 211 10.64 -19.46 -10.06
N HIS A 212 11.91 -19.73 -9.76
CA HIS A 212 12.33 -20.73 -8.79
C HIS A 212 12.85 -20.04 -7.54
N LEU A 213 12.32 -20.41 -6.37
CA LEU A 213 12.83 -20.01 -5.07
C LEU A 213 13.59 -21.18 -4.44
N GLU A 214 14.70 -20.88 -3.76
CA GLU A 214 15.41 -21.86 -2.93
C GLU A 214 14.67 -22.03 -1.58
N ASP A 215 14.64 -23.26 -1.05
CA ASP A 215 13.70 -23.72 0.01
C ASP A 215 13.84 -23.02 1.38
N SER A 216 14.79 -22.11 1.57
CA SER A 216 15.14 -21.47 2.84
C SER A 216 14.31 -20.24 3.21
N TYR A 217 13.40 -19.77 2.35
CA TYR A 217 12.72 -18.49 2.57
C TYR A 217 11.44 -18.59 3.41
N LEU A 218 11.43 -17.84 4.52
CA LEU A 218 10.29 -17.68 5.42
C LEU A 218 9.11 -17.02 4.70
N LYS A 219 7.92 -17.57 4.88
CA LYS A 219 6.67 -16.96 4.40
C LYS A 219 6.38 -15.70 5.21
N GLU A 220 6.60 -14.54 4.62
CA GLU A 220 6.05 -13.28 5.15
C GLU A 220 4.52 -13.32 5.08
N GLU A 221 3.87 -12.99 6.20
CA GLU A 221 2.43 -12.79 6.30
C GLU A 221 2.01 -11.56 5.48
N SER A 222 0.86 -11.66 4.83
CA SER A 222 0.28 -10.55 4.07
C SER A 222 -0.10 -9.42 5.03
N GLU A 223 0.34 -8.19 4.73
CA GLU A 223 -0.22 -7.02 5.39
C GLU A 223 -1.74 -7.00 5.16
N ASN A 224 -2.52 -6.79 6.22
CA ASN A 224 -3.99 -6.66 6.17
C ASN A 224 -4.41 -5.30 5.55
N VAL A 225 -3.88 -4.96 4.38
CA VAL A 225 -4.12 -3.70 3.67
C VAL A 225 -5.06 -3.98 2.49
N SER A 226 -6.02 -3.08 2.24
CA SER A 226 -6.86 -3.16 1.04
C SER A 226 -5.99 -2.92 -0.20
N LEU A 227 -5.80 -3.96 -1.00
CA LEU A 227 -5.05 -3.92 -2.25
C LEU A 227 -5.87 -3.20 -3.35
N PRO A 228 -5.22 -2.59 -4.35
CA PRO A 228 -5.91 -1.93 -5.45
C PRO A 228 -6.68 -2.95 -6.28
N GLU A 229 -7.81 -2.53 -6.85
CA GLU A 229 -8.67 -3.42 -7.63
C GLU A 229 -8.03 -3.76 -9.00
N ASP A 230 -7.94 -5.06 -9.31
CA ASP A 230 -7.49 -5.56 -10.62
C ASP A 230 -8.70 -5.70 -11.55
N VAL A 231 -8.85 -4.74 -12.49
CA VAL A 231 -9.96 -4.73 -13.44
C VAL A 231 -9.86 -5.92 -14.39
N VAL A 232 -10.87 -6.76 -14.36
CA VAL A 232 -10.96 -7.96 -15.22
C VAL A 232 -11.17 -7.54 -16.67
N LEU A 233 -10.48 -8.21 -17.59
CA LEU A 233 -10.73 -8.02 -19.03
C LEU A 233 -12.05 -8.67 -19.42
N ASP A 234 -13.07 -7.85 -19.69
CA ASP A 234 -14.37 -8.27 -20.21
C ASP A 234 -14.41 -8.11 -21.74
N ASP A 235 -13.89 -9.12 -22.46
CA ASP A 235 -13.89 -9.15 -23.93
C ASP A 235 -14.49 -10.47 -24.43
N ASP A 236 -15.32 -10.40 -25.47
CA ASP A 236 -16.03 -11.55 -26.05
C ASP A 236 -15.11 -12.58 -26.70
N THR A 237 -13.88 -12.19 -27.02
CA THR A 237 -12.95 -12.98 -27.82
C THR A 237 -11.70 -13.36 -27.05
N LEU A 238 -11.13 -12.45 -26.26
CA LEU A 238 -9.92 -12.65 -25.48
C LEU A 238 -10.23 -13.37 -24.18
N LEU A 239 -9.25 -14.14 -23.72
CA LEU A 239 -9.25 -14.68 -22.37
C LEU A 239 -8.73 -13.61 -21.40
N PRO A 240 -9.27 -13.54 -20.17
CA PRO A 240 -8.82 -12.56 -19.18
C PRO A 240 -7.37 -12.82 -18.72
N LYS A 241 -6.96 -14.08 -18.70
CA LYS A 241 -5.58 -14.52 -18.50
C LYS A 241 -5.19 -15.49 -19.61
N ILE A 242 -3.91 -15.49 -19.99
CA ILE A 242 -3.39 -16.43 -20.98
C ILE A 242 -3.51 -17.84 -20.39
N HIS A 243 -4.24 -18.72 -21.09
CA HIS A 243 -4.37 -20.11 -20.66
C HIS A 243 -3.18 -20.91 -21.20
N LEU A 244 -2.25 -21.26 -20.32
CA LEU A 244 -1.10 -22.11 -20.65
C LEU A 244 -1.52 -23.58 -20.75
N SER A 245 -0.80 -24.37 -21.54
CA SER A 245 -1.04 -25.81 -21.70
C SER A 245 -0.40 -26.65 -20.58
N ILE A 246 0.65 -26.12 -19.95
CA ILE A 246 1.35 -26.71 -18.82
C ILE A 246 1.11 -25.77 -17.65
N ASP A 247 0.69 -26.34 -16.51
CA ASP A 247 0.60 -25.60 -15.26
C ASP A 247 1.99 -25.11 -14.87
N ASN A 248 2.13 -23.80 -14.75
CA ASN A 248 3.35 -23.15 -14.29
C ASN A 248 3.04 -22.48 -12.95
N PRO A 249 2.96 -23.25 -11.85
CA PRO A 249 2.60 -22.69 -10.56
C PRO A 249 3.70 -21.73 -10.11
N LEU A 250 3.34 -20.45 -9.97
CA LEU A 250 4.24 -19.45 -9.42
C LEU A 250 4.35 -19.64 -7.90
N PRO A 251 5.58 -19.58 -7.34
CA PRO A 251 5.77 -19.65 -5.89
C PRO A 251 5.19 -18.41 -5.21
N SER A 252 4.88 -18.50 -3.91
CA SER A 252 4.44 -17.34 -3.14
C SER A 252 5.60 -16.35 -2.96
N LEU A 253 5.59 -15.27 -3.73
CA LEU A 253 6.63 -14.25 -3.69
C LEU A 253 6.46 -13.34 -2.48
N SER A 254 7.55 -13.02 -1.76
CA SER A 254 7.54 -12.00 -0.70
C SER A 254 7.50 -10.58 -1.27
N VAL A 255 7.33 -9.55 -0.42
CA VAL A 255 7.31 -8.15 -0.88
C VAL A 255 8.64 -7.77 -1.53
N CYS A 256 9.77 -8.19 -0.96
CA CYS A 256 11.10 -7.98 -1.53
C CYS A 256 11.25 -8.64 -2.91
N HIS A 257 10.75 -9.88 -3.08
CA HIS A 257 10.76 -10.56 -4.38
C HIS A 257 9.94 -9.82 -5.43
N GLN A 258 8.74 -9.35 -5.09
CA GLN A 258 7.87 -8.61 -6.01
C GLN A 258 8.49 -7.25 -6.38
N SER A 259 9.07 -6.53 -5.40
CA SER A 259 9.80 -5.29 -5.63
C SER A 259 11.01 -5.48 -6.55
N PHE A 260 11.77 -6.57 -6.37
CA PHE A 260 12.89 -6.92 -7.23
C PHE A 260 12.45 -7.19 -8.68
N LEU A 261 11.37 -7.96 -8.89
CA LEU A 261 10.82 -8.20 -10.23
C LEU A 261 10.33 -6.91 -10.90
N LEU A 262 9.68 -6.03 -10.13
CA LEU A 262 9.25 -4.72 -10.62
C LEU A 262 10.44 -3.85 -11.03
N LEU A 263 11.54 -3.92 -10.28
CA LEU A 263 12.77 -3.18 -10.57
C LEU A 263 13.46 -3.69 -11.85
N ILE A 264 13.49 -5.02 -12.05
CA ILE A 264 13.93 -5.62 -13.32
C ILE A 264 13.09 -5.10 -14.49
N CYS A 265 11.76 -5.01 -14.32
CA CYS A 265 10.90 -4.43 -15.34
C CYS A 265 11.27 -2.98 -15.62
N TYR A 266 11.40 -2.18 -14.57
CA TYR A 266 11.72 -0.76 -14.69
C TYR A 266 13.05 -0.52 -15.39
N TYR A 267 14.08 -1.32 -15.08
CA TYR A 267 15.34 -1.29 -15.80
C TYR A 267 15.16 -1.57 -17.28
N LYS A 268 14.52 -2.68 -17.63
CA LYS A 268 14.31 -3.06 -19.03
C LYS A 268 13.54 -1.99 -19.80
N ILE A 269 12.56 -1.33 -19.19
CA ILE A 269 11.85 -0.18 -19.80
C ILE A 269 12.81 0.97 -20.12
N ASN A 270 13.80 1.23 -19.26
CA ASN A 270 14.73 2.34 -19.41
C ASN A 270 15.98 2.00 -20.22
N SER A 271 16.34 0.72 -20.35
CA SER A 271 17.53 0.26 -21.07
C SER A 271 17.25 -0.26 -22.47
N LEU A 272 16.02 -0.74 -22.74
CA LEU A 272 15.61 -1.28 -24.05
C LEU A 272 14.78 -0.26 -24.85
N PRO A 273 14.76 -0.37 -26.19
CA PRO A 273 13.89 0.46 -27.03
C PRO A 273 12.41 0.16 -26.73
N ILE A 274 11.56 1.19 -26.80
CA ILE A 274 10.13 1.06 -26.57
C ILE A 274 9.48 0.50 -27.84
N ASP A 275 9.13 -0.79 -27.84
CA ASP A 275 8.41 -1.47 -28.91
C ASP A 275 7.40 -2.50 -28.38
N ASP A 276 6.55 -3.05 -29.26
CA ASP A 276 5.53 -4.02 -28.82
C ASP A 276 6.15 -5.35 -28.35
N LEU A 277 7.36 -5.68 -28.81
CA LEU A 277 8.06 -6.91 -28.40
C LEU A 277 8.52 -6.80 -26.95
N THR A 278 9.15 -5.70 -26.57
CA THR A 278 9.56 -5.43 -25.18
C THR A 278 8.34 -5.41 -24.25
N HIS A 279 7.20 -4.86 -24.67
CA HIS A 279 5.97 -4.95 -23.88
C HIS A 279 5.53 -6.40 -23.64
N GLU A 280 5.56 -7.25 -24.67
CA GLU A 280 5.25 -8.67 -24.55
C GLU A 280 6.25 -9.44 -23.68
N GLU A 281 7.53 -9.05 -23.65
CA GLU A 281 8.55 -9.62 -22.76
C GLU A 281 8.39 -9.21 -21.28
N LEU A 282 7.86 -8.02 -21.03
CA LEU A 282 7.69 -7.46 -19.67
C LEU A 282 6.38 -7.89 -19.00
N LEU A 283 5.32 -8.14 -19.79
CA LEU A 283 4.03 -8.58 -19.26
C LEU A 283 4.10 -9.82 -18.36
N PRO A 284 4.90 -10.88 -18.65
CA PRO A 284 5.05 -12.04 -17.76
C PRO A 284 5.55 -11.68 -16.36
N TYR A 285 6.44 -10.70 -16.24
CA TYR A 285 6.94 -10.22 -14.94
C TYR A 285 5.83 -9.52 -14.16
N ILE A 286 5.11 -8.60 -14.81
CA ILE A 286 4.01 -7.88 -14.18
C ILE A 286 2.88 -8.83 -13.76
N ASN A 287 2.52 -9.78 -14.62
CA ASN A 287 1.48 -10.77 -14.30
C ASN A 287 1.88 -11.65 -13.12
N SER A 288 3.16 -12.02 -12.99
CA SER A 288 3.63 -12.81 -11.83
C SER A 288 3.48 -12.08 -10.49
N ILE A 289 3.60 -10.74 -10.50
CA ILE A 289 3.36 -9.90 -9.32
C ILE A 289 1.86 -9.85 -9.01
N LEU A 290 1.02 -9.69 -10.03
CA LEU A 290 -0.44 -9.55 -9.90
C LEU A 290 -1.17 -10.86 -9.58
N GLU A 291 -0.53 -12.02 -9.70
CA GLU A 291 -1.12 -13.29 -9.27
C GLU A 291 -1.28 -13.41 -7.75
N SER A 292 -0.36 -12.82 -6.98
CA SER A 292 -0.41 -12.83 -5.52
C SER A 292 0.14 -11.52 -4.92
N PRO A 293 -0.51 -10.36 -5.19
CA PRO A 293 -0.03 -9.07 -4.68
C PRO A 293 -0.03 -9.06 -3.14
N LYS A 294 1.10 -8.67 -2.54
CA LYS A 294 1.23 -8.59 -1.07
C LYS A 294 1.29 -7.16 -0.53
N SER A 295 1.67 -6.20 -1.37
CA SER A 295 1.81 -4.79 -1.00
C SER A 295 1.03 -3.89 -1.94
N TYR A 296 0.33 -2.90 -1.38
CA TYR A 296 -0.45 -1.92 -2.13
C TYR A 296 0.42 -1.18 -3.16
N THR A 297 1.63 -0.75 -2.78
CA THR A 297 2.51 0.04 -3.64
C THR A 297 3.03 -0.77 -4.82
N VAL A 298 3.43 -2.01 -4.58
CA VAL A 298 3.94 -2.92 -5.62
C VAL A 298 2.82 -3.32 -6.58
N ALA A 299 1.64 -3.67 -6.05
CA ALA A 299 0.46 -3.98 -6.85
C ALA A 299 0.01 -2.80 -7.71
N ARG A 300 -0.06 -1.59 -7.13
CA ARG A 300 -0.43 -0.36 -7.84
C ARG A 300 0.53 -0.07 -9.00
N ASN A 301 1.84 -0.14 -8.77
CA ASN A 301 2.82 0.07 -9.83
C ASN A 301 2.74 -1.02 -10.91
N ALA A 302 2.53 -2.28 -10.53
CA ALA A 302 2.34 -3.37 -11.48
C ALA A 302 1.10 -3.15 -12.37
N LEU A 303 -0.03 -2.75 -11.80
CA LEU A 303 -1.26 -2.40 -12.54
C LEU A 303 -1.04 -1.20 -13.47
N TYR A 304 -0.32 -0.19 -13.02
CA TYR A 304 0.05 0.96 -13.84
C TYR A 304 0.89 0.56 -15.06
N TYR A 305 1.97 -0.21 -14.86
CA TYR A 305 2.81 -0.68 -15.97
C TYR A 305 2.06 -1.61 -16.93
N ARG A 306 1.21 -2.51 -16.42
CA ARG A 306 0.34 -3.33 -17.27
C ARG A 306 -0.53 -2.46 -18.17
N SER A 307 -1.13 -1.42 -17.61
CA SER A 307 -1.98 -0.48 -18.35
C SER A 307 -1.18 0.28 -19.42
N LEU A 308 0.06 0.68 -19.11
CA LEU A 308 0.96 1.31 -20.09
C LEU A 308 1.33 0.38 -21.24
N PHE A 309 1.58 -0.90 -20.97
CA PHE A 309 1.95 -1.88 -22.00
C PHE A 309 0.77 -2.26 -22.90
N GLU A 310 -0.44 -2.21 -22.37
CA GLU A 310 -1.64 -2.63 -23.10
C GLU A 310 -2.36 -1.50 -23.84
N ARG A 311 -1.97 -0.25 -23.63
CA ARG A 311 -2.60 0.94 -24.22
C ARG A 311 -2.66 0.92 -25.75
N SER A 312 -1.74 0.22 -26.42
CA SER A 312 -1.71 0.09 -27.88
C SER A 312 -2.75 -0.92 -28.41
N SER A 313 -3.25 -1.82 -27.55
CA SER A 313 -4.19 -2.86 -27.93
C SER A 313 -5.64 -2.36 -27.90
N ARG A 314 -6.27 -2.30 -29.08
CA ARG A 314 -7.68 -1.89 -29.21
C ARG A 314 -8.65 -2.71 -28.36
N ARG A 315 -8.38 -4.00 -28.15
CA ARG A 315 -9.25 -4.90 -27.37
C ARG A 315 -9.03 -4.80 -25.87
N LYS A 316 -7.90 -4.24 -25.44
CA LYS A 316 -7.60 -4.03 -24.01
C LYS A 316 -7.77 -2.57 -23.59
N LEU A 317 -7.96 -1.66 -24.55
CA LEU A 317 -8.04 -0.22 -24.31
C LEU A 317 -9.07 0.14 -23.25
N GLU A 318 -10.28 -0.43 -23.31
CA GLU A 318 -11.33 -0.17 -22.33
C GLU A 318 -10.91 -0.56 -20.91
N ARG A 319 -10.35 -1.77 -20.74
CA ARG A 319 -9.77 -2.20 -19.46
C ARG A 319 -8.64 -1.29 -19.00
N THR A 320 -7.74 -0.89 -19.91
CA THR A 320 -6.62 -0.01 -19.53
C THR A 320 -7.10 1.35 -19.05
N LEU A 321 -8.15 1.90 -19.67
CA LEU A 321 -8.74 3.17 -19.26
C LEU A 321 -9.40 3.03 -17.90
N GLN A 322 -10.27 2.03 -17.71
CA GLN A 322 -10.91 1.76 -16.42
C GLN A 322 -9.89 1.52 -15.30
N GLN A 323 -8.82 0.77 -15.59
CA GLN A 323 -7.76 0.53 -14.60
C GLN A 323 -7.03 1.83 -14.23
N LEU A 324 -6.70 2.69 -15.20
CA LEU A 324 -6.04 3.96 -14.93
C LEU A 324 -6.96 4.93 -14.18
N GLU A 325 -8.24 4.96 -14.52
CA GLU A 325 -9.27 5.73 -13.82
C GLU A 325 -9.41 5.28 -12.36
N GLU A 326 -9.45 3.97 -12.10
CA GLU A 326 -9.48 3.41 -10.74
C GLU A 326 -8.23 3.83 -9.94
N LEU A 327 -7.03 3.63 -10.51
CA LEU A 327 -5.77 4.02 -9.87
C LEU A 327 -5.69 5.52 -9.60
N LEU A 328 -6.30 6.34 -10.47
CA LEU A 328 -6.36 7.79 -10.34
C LEU A 328 -7.39 8.21 -9.29
N ALA A 329 -8.56 7.58 -9.25
CA ALA A 329 -9.56 7.81 -8.23
C ALA A 329 -9.02 7.45 -6.83
N ASP A 330 -8.29 6.33 -6.72
CA ASP A 330 -7.55 5.94 -5.52
C ASP A 330 -6.56 7.03 -5.10
N THR A 331 -5.79 7.59 -6.04
CA THR A 331 -4.87 8.69 -5.70
C THR A 331 -5.59 9.94 -5.25
N TYR A 332 -6.71 10.33 -5.86
CA TYR A 332 -7.48 11.48 -5.40
C TYR A 332 -8.07 11.25 -4.01
N PHE A 333 -8.52 10.03 -3.72
CA PHE A 333 -9.04 9.68 -2.41
C PHE A 333 -7.92 9.75 -1.36
N GLN A 334 -6.76 9.17 -1.68
CA GLN A 334 -5.57 9.23 -0.83
C GLN A 334 -5.17 10.68 -0.56
N ILE A 335 -5.11 11.53 -1.61
CA ILE A 335 -4.77 12.96 -1.55
C ILE A 335 -5.87 13.80 -0.86
N ARG A 336 -6.96 13.17 -0.38
CA ARG A 336 -8.14 13.82 0.23
C ARG A 336 -8.84 14.83 -0.68
N CYS A 337 -8.60 14.74 -1.99
CA CYS A 337 -9.39 15.40 -3.02
C CYS A 337 -10.69 14.60 -3.23
N VAL A 338 -11.50 14.48 -2.18
CA VAL A 338 -12.66 13.57 -2.15
C VAL A 338 -13.69 13.92 -3.22
N LYS A 339 -13.80 15.20 -3.63
CA LYS A 339 -14.69 15.59 -4.73
C LYS A 339 -14.26 14.97 -6.06
N SER A 340 -12.99 15.12 -6.43
CA SER A 340 -12.43 14.56 -7.66
C SER A 340 -12.44 13.03 -7.64
N ALA A 341 -12.14 12.43 -6.49
CA ALA A 341 -12.24 10.98 -6.31
C ALA A 341 -13.68 10.50 -6.52
N LEU A 342 -14.65 11.20 -5.91
CA LEU A 342 -16.07 10.89 -6.03
C LEU A 342 -16.55 11.00 -7.47
N ASP A 343 -16.18 12.04 -8.20
CA ASP A 343 -16.56 12.21 -9.60
C ASP A 343 -16.06 11.02 -10.44
N GLN A 344 -14.79 10.64 -10.28
CA GLN A 344 -14.20 9.48 -10.96
C GLN A 344 -14.88 8.16 -10.57
N TYR A 345 -15.06 7.89 -9.28
CA TYR A 345 -15.74 6.68 -8.81
C TYR A 345 -17.21 6.63 -9.25
N THR A 346 -17.88 7.78 -9.46
CA THR A 346 -19.24 7.79 -10.01
C THR A 346 -19.28 7.37 -11.47
N GLU A 347 -18.29 7.76 -12.26
CA GLU A 347 -18.17 7.35 -13.67
C GLU A 347 -17.85 5.85 -13.78
N LEU A 348 -16.94 5.36 -12.93
CA LEU A 348 -16.57 3.95 -12.82
C LEU A 348 -17.66 3.06 -12.25
N LYS A 349 -18.68 3.65 -11.62
CA LYS A 349 -19.70 2.93 -10.83
C LYS A 349 -19.07 2.05 -9.73
N ALA A 350 -17.92 2.48 -9.20
CA ALA A 350 -17.22 1.85 -8.09
C ALA A 350 -17.94 2.19 -6.77
N TYR A 351 -19.12 1.61 -6.57
CA TYR A 351 -20.00 1.95 -5.44
C TYR A 351 -19.36 1.69 -4.08
N ASP A 352 -18.45 0.72 -4.00
CA ASP A 352 -17.67 0.38 -2.81
C ASP A 352 -16.84 1.58 -2.33
N GLU A 353 -16.09 2.19 -3.25
CA GLU A 353 -15.25 3.36 -2.98
C GLU A 353 -16.05 4.65 -2.85
N LEU A 354 -17.19 4.75 -3.55
CA LEU A 354 -18.15 5.86 -3.36
C LEU A 354 -18.66 5.94 -1.93
N VAL A 355 -18.97 4.81 -1.28
CA VAL A 355 -19.38 4.80 0.12
C VAL A 355 -18.28 5.39 1.01
N LYS A 356 -17.01 5.05 0.78
CA LYS A 356 -15.89 5.65 1.53
C LYS A 356 -15.80 7.16 1.31
N CYS A 357 -15.98 7.62 0.06
CA CYS A 357 -16.01 9.04 -0.27
C CYS A 357 -17.18 9.79 0.41
N TYR A 358 -18.37 9.20 0.42
CA TYR A 358 -19.54 9.80 1.08
C TYR A 358 -19.39 9.84 2.60
N ILE A 359 -18.73 8.84 3.21
CA ILE A 359 -18.36 8.84 4.63
C ILE A 359 -17.42 9.99 4.92
N ALA A 360 -16.36 10.14 4.13
CA ALA A 360 -15.41 11.24 4.30
C ALA A 360 -16.06 12.63 4.11
N CYS A 361 -17.02 12.76 3.18
CA CYS A 361 -17.74 14.01 2.94
C CYS A 361 -18.95 14.25 3.88
N GLY A 362 -19.33 13.28 4.72
CA GLY A 362 -20.52 13.38 5.58
C GLY A 362 -21.86 13.52 4.84
N ARG A 363 -21.92 13.17 3.54
CA ARG A 363 -23.11 13.41 2.69
C ARG A 363 -24.13 12.30 2.83
N ARG A 364 -25.00 12.41 3.85
CA ARG A 364 -26.02 11.39 4.14
C ARG A 364 -27.04 11.16 3.04
N GLU A 365 -27.39 12.20 2.29
CA GLU A 365 -28.43 12.15 1.26
C GLU A 365 -28.04 11.24 0.09
N LYS A 366 -26.74 11.13 -0.22
CA LYS A 366 -26.25 10.33 -1.35
C LYS A 366 -26.09 8.84 -1.04
N TYR A 367 -26.17 8.41 0.22
CA TYR A 367 -26.20 6.98 0.54
C TYR A 367 -27.47 6.30 0.05
N ALA A 368 -28.59 7.04 -0.08
CA ALA A 368 -29.83 6.48 -0.62
C ALA A 368 -29.65 6.05 -2.09
N GLU A 369 -28.95 6.86 -2.88
CA GLU A 369 -28.60 6.54 -4.27
C GLU A 369 -27.66 5.32 -4.36
N CYS A 370 -26.67 5.23 -3.48
CA CYS A 370 -25.81 4.04 -3.40
C CYS A 370 -26.62 2.79 -3.07
N VAL A 371 -27.52 2.87 -2.09
CA VAL A 371 -28.41 1.75 -1.72
C VAL A 371 -29.23 1.28 -2.91
N ASP A 372 -29.85 2.19 -3.65
CA ASP A 372 -30.67 1.83 -4.81
C ASP A 372 -29.85 1.10 -5.89
N ASN A 373 -28.60 1.54 -6.12
CA ASN A 373 -27.71 0.90 -7.08
C ASN A 373 -27.19 -0.47 -6.59
N PHE A 374 -26.84 -0.59 -5.31
CA PHE A 374 -26.46 -1.88 -4.72
C PHE A 374 -27.60 -2.90 -4.79
N VAL A 375 -28.85 -2.47 -4.51
CA VAL A 375 -30.02 -3.34 -4.64
C VAL A 375 -30.21 -3.78 -6.09
N LYS A 376 -30.04 -2.88 -7.07
CA LYS A 376 -30.06 -3.26 -8.50
C LYS A 376 -28.96 -4.25 -8.85
N ALA A 377 -27.74 -4.04 -8.36
CA ALA A 377 -26.62 -4.96 -8.58
C ALA A 377 -26.90 -6.35 -7.99
N LEU A 378 -27.41 -6.41 -6.77
CA LEU A 378 -27.79 -7.66 -6.09
C LEU A 378 -28.99 -8.36 -6.75
N ASN A 379 -29.88 -7.62 -7.39
CA ASN A 379 -30.97 -8.19 -8.20
C ASN A 379 -30.44 -8.83 -9.50
N ILE A 380 -29.33 -8.33 -10.04
CA ILE A 380 -28.66 -8.94 -11.21
C ILE A 380 -27.86 -10.16 -10.77
N ASN A 381 -27.05 -10.02 -9.71
CA ASN A 381 -26.25 -11.09 -9.14
C ASN A 381 -26.23 -11.00 -7.60
N SER A 382 -26.90 -11.95 -6.95
CA SER A 382 -27.02 -11.99 -5.50
C SER A 382 -25.79 -12.58 -4.78
N LEU A 383 -24.86 -13.20 -5.51
CA LEU A 383 -23.69 -13.91 -4.98
C LEU A 383 -22.47 -12.97 -4.89
N GLN A 384 -22.67 -11.78 -4.33
CA GLN A 384 -21.63 -10.77 -4.18
C GLN A 384 -21.48 -10.36 -2.71
N PRO A 385 -20.62 -11.03 -1.93
CA PRO A 385 -20.45 -10.76 -0.49
C PRO A 385 -20.03 -9.30 -0.21
N LYS A 386 -19.12 -8.75 -1.01
CA LYS A 386 -18.62 -7.36 -0.92
C LYS A 386 -19.76 -6.36 -1.08
N THR A 387 -20.63 -6.56 -2.07
CA THR A 387 -21.83 -5.73 -2.31
C THR A 387 -22.80 -5.78 -1.14
N TRP A 388 -23.05 -6.96 -0.54
CA TRP A 388 -23.87 -7.10 0.66
C TRP A 388 -23.28 -6.36 1.87
N TYR A 389 -21.96 -6.43 2.06
CA TYR A 389 -21.27 -5.69 3.12
C TYR A 389 -21.43 -4.17 2.94
N ASN A 390 -21.18 -3.66 1.73
CA ASN A 390 -21.26 -2.23 1.45
C ASN A 390 -22.70 -1.69 1.51
N LEU A 391 -23.69 -2.49 1.11
CA LEU A 391 -25.10 -2.21 1.34
C LEU A 391 -25.40 -2.06 2.85
N GLY A 392 -24.86 -2.96 3.67
CA GLY A 392 -24.97 -2.89 5.13
C GLY A 392 -24.37 -1.61 5.71
N CYS A 393 -23.17 -1.22 5.26
CA CYS A 393 -22.52 0.04 5.66
C CYS A 393 -23.34 1.26 5.24
N ALA A 394 -23.88 1.28 4.01
CA ALA A 394 -24.72 2.37 3.54
C ALA A 394 -26.03 2.49 4.36
N TYR A 395 -26.67 1.36 4.70
CA TYR A 395 -27.84 1.37 5.58
C TYR A 395 -27.54 1.86 6.99
N LEU A 396 -26.38 1.52 7.56
CA LEU A 396 -25.95 2.07 8.85
C LEU A 396 -25.82 3.60 8.81
N GLN A 397 -25.25 4.15 7.74
CA GLN A 397 -25.13 5.60 7.59
C GLN A 397 -26.50 6.30 7.44
N LEU A 398 -27.48 5.60 6.86
CA LEU A 398 -28.88 6.02 6.79
C LEU A 398 -29.69 5.74 8.08
N LYS A 399 -29.05 5.18 9.12
CA LYS A 399 -29.70 4.75 10.38
C LYS A 399 -30.81 3.71 10.20
N GLN A 400 -30.69 2.87 9.18
CA GLN A 400 -31.63 1.77 8.89
C GLN A 400 -31.07 0.45 9.44
N ASP A 401 -30.91 0.36 10.76
CA ASP A 401 -30.17 -0.72 11.45
C ASP A 401 -30.72 -2.12 11.16
N ALA A 402 -32.04 -2.26 11.04
CA ALA A 402 -32.68 -3.55 10.73
C ALA A 402 -32.29 -4.08 9.34
N LYS A 403 -32.24 -3.19 8.33
CA LYS A 403 -31.83 -3.56 6.97
C LYS A 403 -30.32 -3.76 6.87
N ALA A 404 -29.55 -2.98 7.61
CA ALA A 404 -28.12 -3.19 7.75
C ALA A 404 -27.81 -4.59 8.31
N ALA A 405 -28.51 -4.99 9.38
CA ALA A 405 -28.35 -6.32 9.97
C ALA A 405 -28.73 -7.44 8.99
N SER A 406 -29.77 -7.29 8.17
CA SER A 406 -30.07 -8.29 7.13
C SER A 406 -28.98 -8.37 6.07
N ALA A 407 -28.44 -7.24 5.63
CA ALA A 407 -27.38 -7.21 4.62
C ALA A 407 -26.08 -7.85 5.13
N PHE A 408 -25.65 -7.53 6.34
CA PHE A 408 -24.48 -8.15 6.94
C PHE A 408 -24.68 -9.65 7.21
N LYS A 409 -25.89 -10.10 7.58
CA LYS A 409 -26.19 -11.54 7.71
C LYS A 409 -26.02 -12.26 6.37
N SER A 410 -26.50 -11.69 5.27
CA SER A 410 -26.29 -12.23 3.92
C SER A 410 -24.80 -12.28 3.58
N CYS A 411 -24.04 -11.24 3.93
CA CYS A 411 -22.59 -11.24 3.74
C CYS A 411 -21.90 -12.37 4.53
N CYS A 412 -22.17 -12.50 5.83
CA CYS A 412 -21.62 -13.58 6.67
C CYS A 412 -22.02 -14.98 6.20
N HIS A 413 -23.19 -15.13 5.55
CA HIS A 413 -23.61 -16.41 5.00
C HIS A 413 -22.81 -16.79 3.75
N LEU A 414 -22.51 -15.82 2.89
CA LEU A 414 -21.71 -16.03 1.68
C LEU A 414 -20.21 -16.11 1.98
N GLU A 415 -19.73 -15.34 2.97
CA GLU A 415 -18.32 -15.25 3.36
C GLU A 415 -18.20 -15.36 4.90
N PRO A 416 -18.16 -16.58 5.46
CA PRO A 416 -18.09 -16.79 6.90
C PRO A 416 -16.81 -16.24 7.54
N SER A 417 -15.71 -16.16 6.79
CA SER A 417 -14.40 -15.64 7.23
C SER A 417 -14.35 -14.12 7.37
N ASN A 418 -15.39 -13.39 6.94
CA ASN A 418 -15.38 -11.93 6.96
C ASN A 418 -15.66 -11.38 8.36
N PHE A 419 -14.60 -11.17 9.13
CA PHE A 419 -14.69 -10.66 10.50
C PHE A 419 -15.35 -9.27 10.58
N LYS A 420 -15.21 -8.42 9.55
CA LYS A 420 -15.77 -7.04 9.54
C LYS A 420 -17.30 -7.05 9.51
N SER A 421 -17.90 -8.00 8.81
CA SER A 421 -19.36 -8.19 8.79
C SER A 421 -19.87 -8.65 10.16
N TRP A 422 -19.14 -9.56 10.82
CA TRP A 422 -19.48 -10.04 12.16
C TRP A 422 -19.36 -8.95 13.23
N THR A 423 -18.33 -8.10 13.17
CA THR A 423 -18.18 -6.97 14.10
C THR A 423 -19.27 -5.92 13.89
N ASN A 424 -19.62 -5.59 12.64
CA ASN A 424 -20.72 -4.67 12.37
C ASN A 424 -22.09 -5.24 12.78
N LEU A 425 -22.31 -6.56 12.68
CA LEU A 425 -23.51 -7.19 13.24
C LEU A 425 -23.56 -7.11 14.77
N ALA A 426 -22.43 -7.41 15.41
CA ALA A 426 -22.32 -7.34 16.85
C ALA A 426 -22.59 -5.93 17.37
N SER A 427 -22.05 -4.88 16.71
CA SER A 427 -22.30 -3.49 17.10
C SER A 427 -23.77 -3.10 16.97
N ILE A 428 -24.46 -3.54 15.91
CA ILE A 428 -25.91 -3.35 15.75
C ILE A 428 -26.68 -4.04 16.88
N PHE A 429 -26.34 -5.29 17.21
CA PHE A 429 -27.01 -6.02 18.29
C PHE A 429 -26.74 -5.42 19.67
N ILE A 430 -25.54 -4.91 19.92
CA ILE A 430 -25.20 -4.16 21.14
C ILE A 430 -26.07 -2.91 21.24
N ALA A 431 -26.19 -2.14 20.16
CA ALA A 431 -27.03 -0.94 20.13
C ALA A 431 -28.53 -1.26 20.37
N GLN A 432 -28.98 -2.45 19.96
CA GLN A 432 -30.32 -2.97 20.21
C GLN A 432 -30.49 -3.65 21.58
N ASN A 433 -29.49 -3.62 22.47
CA ASN A 433 -29.45 -4.32 23.75
C ASN A 433 -29.67 -5.85 23.65
N SER A 434 -29.47 -6.44 22.47
CA SER A 434 -29.59 -7.88 22.23
C SER A 434 -28.24 -8.57 22.47
N TYR A 435 -27.79 -8.55 23.73
CA TYR A 435 -26.44 -9.00 24.11
C TYR A 435 -26.18 -10.48 23.83
N GLN A 436 -27.21 -11.34 23.88
CA GLN A 436 -27.05 -12.78 23.57
C GLN A 436 -26.70 -13.04 22.10
N THR A 437 -27.35 -12.35 21.17
CA THR A 437 -27.04 -12.48 19.74
C THR A 437 -25.77 -11.75 19.36
N ALA A 438 -25.48 -10.63 20.02
CA ALA A 438 -24.19 -9.95 19.89
C ALA A 438 -23.03 -10.86 20.28
N TYR A 439 -23.20 -11.65 21.35
CA TYR A 439 -22.16 -12.54 21.86
C TYR A 439 -21.72 -13.57 20.82
N ILE A 440 -22.69 -14.23 20.18
CA ILE A 440 -22.44 -15.21 19.12
C ILE A 440 -21.72 -14.55 17.92
N ALA A 441 -22.15 -13.34 17.54
CA ALA A 441 -21.51 -12.61 16.44
C ALA A 441 -20.05 -12.24 16.76
N VAL A 442 -19.76 -11.84 18.02
CA VAL A 442 -18.39 -11.55 18.45
C VAL A 442 -17.54 -12.81 18.52
N GLN A 443 -18.07 -13.95 18.99
CA GLN A 443 -17.34 -15.23 18.98
C GLN A 443 -16.92 -15.65 17.56
N ASN A 444 -17.83 -15.51 16.58
CA ASN A 444 -17.51 -15.77 15.18
C ASN A 444 -16.44 -14.78 14.67
N ALA A 445 -16.52 -13.50 15.06
CA ALA A 445 -15.50 -12.52 14.71
C ALA A 445 -14.11 -12.89 15.27
N ILE A 446 -14.03 -13.34 16.53
CA ILE A 446 -12.78 -13.81 17.17
C ILE A 446 -12.21 -15.02 16.42
N SER A 447 -13.07 -15.97 16.04
CA SER A 447 -12.62 -17.17 15.32
C SER A 447 -12.02 -16.84 13.94
N CYS A 448 -12.42 -15.72 13.34
CA CYS A 448 -11.89 -15.25 12.06
C CYS A 448 -10.63 -14.40 12.21
N ASN A 449 -10.54 -13.58 13.27
CA ASN A 449 -9.40 -12.71 13.52
C ASN A 449 -9.17 -12.58 15.05
N PHE A 450 -8.21 -13.36 15.55
CA PHE A 450 -7.88 -13.41 16.97
C PHE A 450 -7.04 -12.21 17.43
N ASP A 451 -6.28 -11.58 16.54
CA ASP A 451 -5.29 -10.56 16.91
C ASP A 451 -5.90 -9.16 17.07
N SER A 452 -7.16 -8.98 16.70
CA SER A 452 -7.82 -7.67 16.75
C SER A 452 -8.26 -7.30 18.17
N GLU A 453 -7.57 -6.31 18.76
CA GLU A 453 -7.92 -5.73 20.08
C GLU A 453 -9.38 -5.25 20.15
N GLN A 454 -9.89 -4.66 19.06
CA GLN A 454 -11.26 -4.14 19.01
C GLN A 454 -12.32 -5.23 19.23
N ILE A 455 -12.07 -6.44 18.71
CA ILE A 455 -12.99 -7.57 18.86
C ILE A 455 -13.01 -8.05 20.31
N TRP A 456 -11.86 -8.10 20.97
CA TRP A 456 -11.76 -8.44 22.40
C TRP A 456 -12.43 -7.42 23.32
N LEU A 457 -12.33 -6.14 23.00
CA LEU A 457 -13.05 -5.08 23.73
C LEU A 457 -14.57 -5.24 23.58
N MET A 458 -15.06 -5.54 22.38
CA MET A 458 -16.48 -5.85 22.16
C MET A 458 -16.91 -7.11 22.91
N TYR A 459 -16.07 -8.15 22.96
CA TYR A 459 -16.33 -9.37 23.71
C TYR A 459 -16.45 -9.11 25.21
N ALA A 460 -15.51 -8.34 25.78
CA ALA A 460 -15.54 -7.94 27.19
C ALA A 460 -16.80 -7.13 27.53
N HIS A 461 -17.20 -6.21 26.64
CA HIS A 461 -18.43 -5.43 26.81
C HIS A 461 -19.68 -6.32 26.80
N VAL A 462 -19.82 -7.19 25.80
CA VAL A 462 -21.00 -8.05 25.65
C VAL A 462 -21.09 -9.11 26.75
N SER A 463 -19.95 -9.67 27.17
CA SER A 463 -19.89 -10.66 28.26
C SER A 463 -20.31 -10.04 29.60
N ASN A 464 -19.86 -8.82 29.91
CA ASN A 464 -20.27 -8.09 31.12
C ASN A 464 -21.80 -7.88 31.20
N HIS A 465 -22.42 -7.53 30.08
CA HIS A 465 -23.85 -7.24 30.02
C HIS A 465 -24.75 -8.48 29.91
N SER A 466 -24.26 -9.56 29.32
CA SER A 466 -25.05 -10.79 29.13
C SER A 466 -25.13 -11.69 30.38
N LYS A 467 -24.40 -11.37 31.47
CA LYS A 467 -24.23 -12.25 32.66
C LYS A 467 -23.72 -13.67 32.31
N LEU A 468 -23.25 -13.89 31.08
CA LEU A 468 -22.71 -15.18 30.61
C LEU A 468 -21.28 -15.45 31.08
N ILE A 469 -20.61 -14.42 31.64
CA ILE A 469 -19.28 -14.52 32.27
C ILE A 469 -19.20 -15.70 33.25
N LEU A 470 -20.27 -16.02 33.99
CA LEU A 470 -20.24 -17.13 34.96
C LEU A 470 -20.28 -18.54 34.35
N ALA A 471 -20.73 -18.68 33.09
CA ALA A 471 -20.80 -19.98 32.41
C ALA A 471 -19.50 -20.29 31.65
N ASP A 472 -18.95 -19.32 30.92
CA ASP A 472 -17.71 -19.52 30.15
C ASP A 472 -16.45 -19.48 31.00
N ILE A 473 -16.43 -18.73 32.11
CA ILE A 473 -15.36 -18.86 33.12
C ILE A 473 -15.34 -20.31 33.64
N LYS A 474 -16.47 -21.02 33.78
CA LYS A 474 -16.44 -22.41 34.25
C LYS A 474 -15.94 -23.43 33.21
N GLN A 475 -16.02 -23.13 31.91
CA GLN A 475 -15.57 -24.05 30.85
C GLN A 475 -14.14 -23.76 30.35
N ASN A 476 -13.69 -22.51 30.34
CA ASN A 476 -12.37 -22.11 29.80
C ASN A 476 -11.30 -21.80 30.86
N THR A 477 -11.62 -21.82 32.16
CA THR A 477 -10.64 -21.54 33.25
C THR A 477 -9.49 -22.53 33.35
N TYR A 478 -9.56 -23.70 32.71
CA TYR A 478 -8.47 -24.67 32.76
C TYR A 478 -7.40 -24.49 31.67
N LEU A 479 -7.58 -23.61 30.68
CA LEU A 479 -6.64 -23.49 29.54
C LEU A 479 -6.02 -22.11 29.30
N GLN A 480 -6.55 -21.01 29.85
CA GLN A 480 -6.05 -19.66 29.53
C GLN A 480 -5.44 -18.85 30.70
N ILE A 481 -5.43 -19.39 31.93
CA ILE A 481 -4.86 -18.66 33.08
C ILE A 481 -3.32 -18.59 33.05
N TYR A 482 -2.65 -19.31 32.13
CA TYR A 482 -1.19 -19.23 31.99
C TYR A 482 -0.67 -18.12 31.05
N ASP A 483 -1.48 -17.56 30.15
CA ASP A 483 -0.98 -16.60 29.14
C ASP A 483 -1.25 -15.12 29.49
N ALA A 484 -2.18 -14.84 30.41
CA ALA A 484 -2.57 -13.46 30.73
C ALA A 484 -1.66 -12.75 31.77
N SER A 485 -0.61 -13.41 32.28
CA SER A 485 0.34 -12.80 33.22
C SER A 485 1.53 -12.09 32.56
N PHE A 486 1.59 -12.01 31.22
CA PHE A 486 2.75 -11.45 30.50
C PHE A 486 2.56 -10.05 29.89
N VAL A 487 1.40 -9.38 30.05
CA VAL A 487 1.10 -8.12 29.31
C VAL A 487 0.85 -6.91 30.24
N LEU A 488 1.49 -6.85 31.41
CA LEU A 488 1.53 -5.64 32.24
C LEU A 488 2.94 -5.32 32.76
N LEU A 489 3.87 -5.20 31.81
CA LEU A 489 5.12 -4.41 31.86
C LEU A 489 5.30 -3.79 30.47
#